data_AF-A0A852TTV7-F1
#
_entry.id   AF-A0A852TTV7-F1
#
_cell.length_a   1.000
_cell.length_b   1.000
_cell.length_c   1.000
_cell.angle_alpha   90.00
_cell.angle_beta   90.00
_cell.angle_gamma   90.00
#
_symmetry.space_group_name_H-M   'P 1'
#
loop_
_entity.id
_entity.type
_entity.pdbx_description
1 polymer ?
#
loop_
_entity_poly.entity_id
_entity_poly.type
_entity_poly.pdbx_seq_one_letter_code
_entity_poly.pdbx_strand_id
1 'polypeptide(L)'
;MTLDFHEFREVAVHSTADPEVVAAEYDAHGVATGTGRPFAVRCLWVLKISGGRIAFWRDYLTPQEILALQEPRVPGPAPRGALDVERAGIVSGPCRGCAGLVGLSPARRR
;
A
#
# COMPACT_ATOMS: atom_id res chain seq x y z
N MET A 1 -11.54 6.23 -17.96
CA MET A 1 -10.28 5.80 -17.32
C MET A 1 -10.56 4.50 -16.60
N THR A 2 -9.80 3.45 -16.88
CA THR A 2 -10.01 2.12 -16.29
C THR A 2 -8.81 1.78 -15.42
N LEU A 3 -9.08 1.22 -14.24
CA LEU A 3 -8.09 0.79 -13.27
C LEU A 3 -8.19 -0.73 -13.14
N ASP A 4 -7.06 -1.40 -13.30
CA ASP A 4 -6.92 -2.83 -13.03
C ASP A 4 -6.30 -2.99 -11.65
N PHE A 5 -7.09 -3.46 -10.67
CA PHE A 5 -6.66 -3.62 -9.29
C PHE A 5 -6.06 -5.01 -9.08
N HIS A 6 -4.90 -5.06 -8.43
CA HIS A 6 -4.15 -6.31 -8.21
C HIS A 6 -4.19 -6.76 -6.75
N GLU A 7 -4.12 -5.82 -5.82
CA GLU A 7 -4.05 -6.09 -4.38
C GLU A 7 -4.78 -5.00 -3.60
N PHE A 8 -5.44 -5.42 -2.52
CA PHE A 8 -5.95 -4.54 -1.46
C PHE A 8 -5.27 -4.95 -0.16
N ARG A 9 -4.41 -4.09 0.37
CA ARG A 9 -3.68 -4.36 1.61
C ARG A 9 -4.36 -3.64 2.77
N GLU A 10 -4.88 -4.40 3.72
CA GLU A 10 -5.41 -3.85 4.97
C GLU A 10 -4.29 -3.13 5.74
N VAL A 11 -4.58 -1.90 6.15
CA VAL A 11 -3.71 -1.09 7.02
C VAL A 11 -4.26 -1.10 8.45
N ALA A 12 -5.56 -0.83 8.60
CA ALA A 12 -6.23 -0.84 9.89
C ALA A 12 -7.74 -1.03 9.75
N VAL A 13 -8.37 -1.61 10.78
CA VAL A 13 -9.82 -1.72 10.90
C VAL A 13 -10.27 -1.08 12.20
N HIS A 14 -11.23 -0.18 12.11
CA HIS A 14 -11.76 0.61 13.21
C HIS A 14 -13.21 0.23 13.47
N SER A 15 -13.48 -0.22 14.70
CA SER A 15 -14.85 -0.35 15.18
C SER A 15 -15.47 1.03 15.38
N THR A 16 -16.78 1.15 15.18
CA THR A 16 -17.52 2.39 15.43
C THR A 16 -18.53 2.20 16.56
N ALA A 17 -19.26 3.26 16.93
CA ALA A 17 -20.31 3.17 17.94
C ALA A 17 -21.55 2.40 17.43
N ASP A 18 -21.79 2.35 16.12
CA ASP A 18 -22.78 1.46 15.52
C ASP A 18 -22.10 0.12 15.20
N PRO A 19 -22.48 -1.00 15.84
CA PRO A 19 -21.84 -2.29 15.63
C PRO A 19 -22.04 -2.85 14.21
N GLU A 20 -23.00 -2.33 13.45
CA GLU A 20 -23.16 -2.69 12.03
C GLU A 20 -22.22 -1.87 11.12
N VAL A 21 -21.48 -0.89 11.65
CA VAL A 21 -20.60 0.00 10.86
C VAL A 21 -19.14 -0.19 11.24
N VAL A 22 -18.31 -0.42 10.22
CA VAL A 22 -16.85 -0.53 10.33
C VAL A 22 -16.18 0.44 9.36
N ALA A 23 -15.06 1.02 9.80
CA ALA A 23 -14.19 1.80 8.92
C ALA A 23 -12.87 1.05 8.71
N ALA A 24 -12.41 0.91 7.46
CA ALA A 24 -11.19 0.19 7.13
C ALA A 24 -10.26 1.06 6.29
N GLU A 25 -9.03 1.25 6.77
CA GLU A 25 -7.95 1.85 6.00
C GLU A 25 -7.22 0.77 5.21
N TYR A 26 -6.93 1.04 3.95
CA TYR A 26 -6.24 0.08 3.10
C TYR A 26 -5.45 0.78 1.99
N ASP A 27 -4.43 0.10 1.47
CA ASP A 27 -3.71 0.51 0.26
C ASP A 27 -4.27 -0.29 -0.94
N ALA A 28 -4.71 0.43 -1.98
CA ALA A 28 -5.15 -0.14 -3.24
C ALA A 28 -3.99 -0.11 -4.25
N HIS A 29 -3.61 -1.28 -4.77
CA HIS A 29 -2.55 -1.41 -5.77
C HIS A 29 -3.11 -1.86 -7.11
N GLY A 30 -2.52 -1.36 -8.19
CA GLY A 30 -2.92 -1.77 -9.52
C GLY A 30 -2.22 -1.02 -10.64
N VAL A 31 -2.79 -1.12 -11.83
CA VAL A 31 -2.32 -0.44 -13.04
C VAL A 31 -3.46 0.32 -13.71
N ALA A 32 -3.23 1.59 -14.06
CA ALA A 32 -4.13 2.34 -14.91
C ALA A 32 -4.00 1.84 -16.36
N THR A 33 -5.00 1.13 -16.86
CA THR A 33 -4.87 0.38 -18.13
C THR A 33 -4.67 1.29 -19.34
N GLY A 34 -5.21 2.50 -19.31
CA GLY A 34 -5.05 3.49 -20.38
C GLY A 34 -3.63 4.05 -20.51
N THR A 35 -2.84 4.05 -19.42
CA THR A 35 -1.49 4.62 -19.41
C THR A 35 -0.40 3.61 -19.04
N GLY A 36 -0.77 2.40 -18.64
CA GLY A 36 0.15 1.37 -18.14
C GLY A 36 0.84 1.73 -16.82
N ARG A 37 0.41 2.81 -16.14
CA ARG A 37 1.07 3.31 -14.93
C ARG A 37 0.65 2.51 -13.71
N PRO A 38 1.59 1.98 -12.91
CA PRO A 38 1.25 1.40 -11.63
C PRO A 38 0.78 2.52 -10.67
N PHE A 39 -0.11 2.16 -9.76
CA PHE A 39 -0.55 3.03 -8.68
C PHE A 39 -0.59 2.27 -7.35
N ALA A 40 -0.42 3.03 -6.28
CA ALA A 40 -0.67 2.64 -4.90
C ALA A 40 -1.35 3.84 -4.24
N VAL A 41 -2.60 3.68 -3.81
CA VAL A 41 -3.44 4.76 -3.28
C VAL A 41 -3.96 4.37 -1.92
N ARG A 42 -3.81 5.27 -0.94
CA ARG A 42 -4.37 5.08 0.40
C ARG A 42 -5.85 5.44 0.36
N CYS A 43 -6.68 4.52 0.83
CA CYS A 43 -8.13 4.67 0.84
C CYS A 43 -8.72 4.37 2.23
N LEU A 44 -9.96 4.79 2.43
CA LEU A 44 -10.78 4.52 3.61
C LEU A 44 -12.16 4.05 3.17
N TRP A 45 -12.52 2.82 3.52
CA TRP A 45 -13.88 2.33 3.42
C TRP A 45 -14.68 2.66 4.67
N VAL A 46 -15.94 3.05 4.46
CA VAL A 46 -17.00 3.03 5.47
C VAL A 46 -18.04 2.02 4.98
N LEU A 47 -18.15 0.91 5.71
CA LEU A 47 -19.04 -0.21 5.38
C LEU A 47 -20.13 -0.34 6.44
N LYS A 48 -21.37 -0.51 6.00
CA LYS A 48 -22.45 -1.05 6.85
C LYS A 48 -22.67 -2.51 6.51
N ILE A 49 -22.59 -3.38 7.50
CA ILE A 49 -22.79 -4.83 7.38
C ILE A 49 -24.04 -5.20 8.17
N SER A 50 -25.04 -5.77 7.50
CA SER A 50 -26.25 -6.26 8.14
C SER A 50 -26.57 -7.67 7.63
N GLY A 51 -26.88 -8.58 8.55
CA GLY A 51 -27.08 -10.00 8.22
C GLY A 51 -25.87 -10.65 7.52
N GLY A 52 -24.65 -10.21 7.85
CA GLY A 52 -23.41 -10.70 7.23
C GLY A 52 -23.21 -10.25 5.78
N ARG A 53 -23.97 -9.26 5.29
CA ARG A 53 -23.85 -8.70 3.94
C ARG A 53 -23.56 -7.22 3.99
N ILE A 54 -22.80 -6.72 3.01
CA ILE A 54 -22.57 -5.29 2.85
C ILE A 54 -23.87 -4.63 2.39
N ALA A 55 -24.48 -3.83 3.26
CA ALA A 55 -25.70 -3.07 2.99
C ALA A 55 -25.42 -1.64 2.50
N PHE A 56 -24.26 -1.08 2.88
CA PHE A 56 -23.77 0.21 2.41
C PHE A 56 -22.25 0.16 2.28
N TRP A 57 -21.74 0.79 1.24
CA TRP A 57 -20.30 0.93 1.01
C TRP A 57 -20.04 2.34 0.47
N ARG A 58 -19.17 3.06 1.17
CA ARG A 58 -18.55 4.29 0.66
C ARG A 58 -17.03 4.19 0.74
N ASP A 59 -16.37 4.69 -0.31
CA ASP A 59 -14.93 4.70 -0.44
C ASP A 59 -14.43 6.15 -0.52
N TYR A 60 -13.46 6.49 0.32
CA TYR A 60 -12.78 7.77 0.33
C TYR A 60 -11.33 7.56 -0.07
N LEU A 61 -10.92 8.26 -1.10
CA LEU A 61 -9.56 8.26 -1.64
C LEU A 61 -9.15 9.69 -1.93
N THR A 62 -7.85 9.91 -2.16
CA THR A 62 -7.31 11.19 -2.62
C THR A 62 -7.48 11.30 -4.14
N PRO A 63 -8.44 12.08 -4.69
CA PRO A 63 -8.75 12.04 -6.12
C PRO A 63 -7.59 12.49 -7.01
N GLN A 64 -6.70 13.32 -6.48
CA GLN A 64 -5.51 13.81 -7.17
C GLN A 64 -4.54 12.66 -7.51
N GLU A 65 -4.42 11.64 -6.66
CA GLU A 65 -3.54 10.49 -6.92
C GLU A 65 -4.03 9.67 -8.12
N ILE A 66 -5.35 9.54 -8.25
CA ILE A 66 -6.00 8.86 -9.37
C ILE A 66 -5.95 9.74 -10.63
N LEU A 67 -6.34 11.02 -10.54
CA LEU A 67 -6.33 11.94 -11.68
C LEU A 67 -4.93 12.07 -12.29
N ALA A 68 -3.90 12.09 -11.46
CA ALA A 68 -2.51 12.15 -11.90
C ALA A 68 -2.12 10.98 -12.80
N LEU A 69 -2.84 9.83 -12.81
CA LEU A 69 -2.59 8.68 -13.68
C LEU A 69 -3.02 8.90 -15.14
N GLN A 70 -3.83 9.93 -15.42
CA GLN A 70 -4.28 10.28 -16.78
C GLN A 70 -3.24 11.07 -17.56
N GLU A 71 -2.35 11.78 -16.86
CA GLU A 71 -1.32 12.57 -17.50
C GLU A 71 -0.23 11.67 -18.09
N PRO A 72 0.37 12.04 -19.24
CA PRO A 72 1.57 11.39 -19.74
C PRO A 72 2.59 11.33 -18.62
N ARG A 73 3.26 10.18 -18.45
CA ARG A 73 4.40 10.11 -17.54
C ARG A 73 5.45 11.10 -18.04
N VAL A 74 5.51 12.28 -17.43
CA VAL A 74 6.69 13.13 -17.51
C VAL A 74 7.68 12.50 -16.54
N PRO A 75 8.80 11.91 -17.00
CA PRO A 75 9.85 11.56 -16.08
C PRO A 75 10.23 12.85 -15.36
N GLY A 76 9.95 12.91 -14.05
CA GLY A 76 10.50 13.99 -13.24
C GLY A 76 12.01 14.02 -13.45
N PRO A 77 12.66 15.19 -13.46
CA PRO A 77 14.11 15.23 -13.49
C PRO A 77 14.61 14.29 -12.40
N ALA A 78 15.59 13.45 -12.72
CA ALA A 78 16.27 12.65 -11.72
C ALA A 78 16.56 13.57 -10.53
N PRO A 79 16.20 13.21 -9.29
CA PRO A 79 16.41 14.09 -8.16
C PRO A 79 17.88 14.50 -8.19
N ARG A 80 18.18 15.80 -8.08
CA ARG A 80 19.57 16.25 -8.05
C ARG A 80 20.23 15.56 -6.86
N GLY A 81 21.10 14.58 -7.13
CA GLY A 81 21.69 13.71 -6.11
C GLY A 81 21.17 12.25 -6.05
N ALA A 82 20.33 11.79 -6.99
CA ALA A 82 20.12 10.35 -7.17
C ALA A 82 21.46 9.69 -7.55
N LEU A 83 22.06 8.99 -6.58
CA LEU A 83 23.25 8.18 -6.80
C LEU A 83 22.88 7.03 -7.74
N ASP A 84 23.62 6.91 -8.85
CA ASP A 84 23.63 5.71 -9.67
C ASP A 84 24.16 4.56 -8.82
N VAL A 85 23.26 3.74 -8.30
CA VAL A 85 23.60 2.68 -7.32
C VAL A 85 24.54 1.63 -7.94
N GLU A 86 24.42 1.41 -9.25
CA GLU A 86 25.31 0.55 -10.03
C GLU A 86 26.72 1.16 -10.21
N ARG A 87 26.81 2.47 -10.43
CA ARG A 87 28.09 3.17 -10.61
C ARG A 87 28.76 3.51 -9.28
N ALA A 88 27.98 3.64 -8.21
CA ALA A 88 28.44 3.88 -6.84
C ALA A 88 28.96 2.60 -6.15
N GLY A 89 28.87 1.43 -6.80
CA GLY A 89 29.34 0.17 -6.25
C GLY A 89 28.54 -0.33 -5.03
N ILE A 90 27.33 0.22 -4.80
CA ILE A 90 26.45 -0.22 -3.71
C ILE A 90 25.57 -1.34 -4.25
N VAL A 91 26.18 -2.48 -4.55
CA VAL A 91 25.41 -3.72 -4.70
C VAL A 91 24.92 -4.11 -3.32
N SER A 92 23.60 -4.26 -3.16
CA SER A 92 22.98 -4.91 -2.01
C SER A 92 23.39 -6.38 -1.95
N GLY A 93 24.62 -6.64 -1.49
CA GLY A 93 25.00 -7.93 -0.95
C GLY A 93 24.20 -8.21 0.34
N PRO A 94 24.03 -9.48 0.74
CA PRO A 94 23.21 -9.82 1.90
C PRO A 94 23.69 -9.05 3.12
N CYS A 95 22.78 -8.30 3.76
CA CYS A 95 23.04 -7.51 4.95
C CYS A 95 23.75 -8.36 6.01
N ARG A 96 25.07 -8.21 6.15
CA ARG A 96 25.87 -8.88 7.20
C ARG A 96 25.51 -8.44 8.62
N GLY A 97 24.56 -7.52 8.79
CA GLY A 97 24.07 -7.02 10.08
C GLY A 97 22.73 -7.59 10.58
N CYS A 98 21.98 -8.36 9.77
CA CYS A 98 20.65 -8.84 10.17
C CYS A 98 20.61 -10.31 10.61
N ALA A 99 21.74 -11.02 10.62
CA ALA A 99 21.81 -12.43 11.04
C ALA A 99 21.69 -12.64 12.57
N GLY A 100 21.45 -11.59 13.36
CA GLY A 100 21.54 -11.64 14.82
C GLY A 100 20.25 -11.53 15.62
N LEU A 101 19.08 -11.32 14.99
CA LEU A 101 17.84 -11.01 15.71
C LEU A 101 16.65 -11.84 15.22
N VAL A 102 16.83 -13.16 15.13
CA VAL A 102 15.71 -14.11 15.14
C VAL A 102 16.10 -15.26 16.07
N GLY A 103 15.45 -15.34 17.23
CA GLY A 103 15.46 -16.53 18.07
C GLY A 103 16.07 -16.37 19.46
N LEU A 104 15.39 -15.66 20.36
CA LEU A 104 15.47 -15.97 21.79
C LEU A 104 14.08 -16.43 22.26
N SER A 105 13.85 -17.74 22.13
CA SER A 105 12.86 -18.48 22.91
C SER A 105 13.48 -18.86 24.26
N PRO A 106 12.74 -18.80 25.39
CA PRO A 106 13.31 -19.06 26.70
C PRO A 106 13.32 -20.55 27.07
N ALA A 107 14.35 -20.90 27.86
CA ALA A 107 14.38 -21.94 28.90
C ALA A 107 14.64 -23.42 28.50
N ARG A 108 15.85 -23.92 28.81
CA ARG A 108 16.19 -24.67 30.05
C ARG A 108 17.51 -25.45 29.91
N ARG A 109 18.37 -25.33 30.93
CA ARG A 109 18.97 -26.38 31.79
C ARG A 109 20.39 -25.99 32.24
N ARG A 110 20.55 -25.66 33.51
CA ARG A 110 20.90 -26.65 34.54
C ARG A 110 20.06 -26.38 35.78
#